data_AF-A0A969BSP9-F1
#
_entry.id   AF-A0A969BSP9-F1
#
_cell.length_a   1.000
_cell.length_b   1.000
_cell.length_c   1.000
_cell.angle_alpha   90.00
_cell.angle_beta   90.00
_cell.angle_gamma   90.00
#
_symmetry.space_group_name_H-M   'P 1'
#
loop_
_entity.id
_entity.type
_entity.pdbx_description
1 polymer ?
#
loop_
_entity_poly.entity_id
_entity_poly.type
_entity_poly.pdbx_seq_one_letter_code
_entity_poly.pdbx_strand_id
1 'polypeptide(L)'
;MSRFQKFPFLLTVSACLVFLLSRAAADSVSVVLQGGRAIPLSALTLEGDKLVITTAVDRLTPGQSFGLNAASHIYGERPPELNKAIALLLNDKADAALGLLEPILDQHKASAKIPGNFWLETARVALIAYSLKANTSKSSELGSQISDASPLQAKIRLLPFQRHC
;
A
#
# COMPACT_ATOMS: atom_id res chain seq x y z
N MET A 1 25.20 -70.53 14.38
CA MET A 1 25.62 -70.34 12.98
C MET A 1 24.57 -69.48 12.27
N SER A 2 25.02 -68.50 11.46
CA SER A 2 24.28 -67.61 10.53
C SER A 2 23.23 -66.66 11.14
N ARG A 3 23.55 -65.40 11.51
CA ARG A 3 23.79 -64.17 10.69
C ARG A 3 22.68 -63.87 9.66
N PHE A 4 21.61 -63.21 10.11
CA PHE A 4 20.62 -62.56 9.24
C PHE A 4 21.09 -61.16 8.82
N GLN A 5 21.39 -61.11 7.52
CA GLN A 5 21.47 -60.03 6.54
C GLN A 5 20.99 -58.62 6.96
N LYS A 6 21.92 -57.65 6.83
CA LYS A 6 21.68 -56.21 6.87
C LYS A 6 21.09 -55.75 5.53
N PHE A 7 20.01 -54.97 5.57
CA PHE A 7 19.53 -54.14 4.45
C PHE A 7 19.63 -52.66 4.85
N PRO A 8 20.56 -51.88 4.27
CA PRO A 8 20.50 -50.43 4.31
C PRO A 8 20.26 -49.93 2.89
N PHE A 9 19.06 -49.45 2.56
CA PHE A 9 18.87 -48.71 1.31
C PHE A 9 17.73 -47.69 1.39
N LEU A 10 18.15 -46.43 1.37
CA LEU A 10 17.53 -45.26 0.75
C LEU A 10 16.08 -44.90 1.09
N LEU A 11 15.93 -43.88 1.93
CA LEU A 11 14.87 -42.88 1.77
C LEU A 11 15.48 -41.55 1.36
N THR A 12 15.37 -41.31 0.07
CA THR A 12 15.69 -40.12 -0.71
C THR A 12 14.82 -38.92 -0.36
N VAL A 13 15.48 -37.76 -0.27
CA VAL A 13 15.09 -36.47 -0.89
C VAL A 13 13.63 -36.02 -0.66
N SER A 14 13.38 -35.27 0.41
CA SER A 14 12.18 -34.43 0.51
C SER A 14 12.43 -33.21 1.41
N ALA A 15 13.33 -32.33 0.98
CA ALA A 15 13.57 -31.05 1.65
C ALA A 15 13.71 -29.88 0.66
N CYS A 16 13.11 -29.99 -0.53
CA CYS A 16 13.19 -28.96 -1.58
C CYS A 16 11.83 -28.34 -1.94
N LEU A 17 10.84 -28.43 -1.06
CA LEU A 17 9.47 -27.98 -1.34
C LEU A 17 8.92 -26.99 -0.31
N VAL A 18 9.76 -26.10 0.23
CA VAL A 18 9.30 -25.00 1.11
C VAL A 18 9.70 -23.61 0.58
N PHE A 19 10.49 -23.52 -0.49
CA PHE A 19 11.04 -22.23 -0.97
C PHE A 19 10.27 -21.56 -2.12
N LEU A 20 9.06 -22.03 -2.48
CA LEU A 20 8.36 -21.56 -3.68
C LEU A 20 6.98 -20.92 -3.44
N LEU A 21 6.65 -20.52 -2.20
CA LEU A 21 5.37 -19.83 -1.91
C LEU A 21 5.49 -18.30 -1.72
N SER A 22 6.67 -17.70 -1.84
CA SER A 22 6.83 -16.24 -1.69
C SER A 22 6.70 -15.48 -3.02
N ARG A 23 5.76 -15.85 -3.89
CA ARG A 23 5.61 -15.15 -5.18
C ARG A 23 4.16 -15.02 -5.64
N ALA A 24 3.45 -14.13 -4.97
CA ALA A 24 2.50 -13.18 -5.57
C ALA A 24 1.90 -12.34 -4.45
N ALA A 25 2.65 -11.38 -3.91
CA ALA A 25 1.99 -10.16 -3.48
C ALA A 25 1.43 -9.57 -4.78
N ALA A 26 0.15 -9.85 -5.05
CA ALA A 26 -0.58 -9.15 -6.07
C ALA A 26 -0.54 -7.68 -5.64
N ASP A 27 0.33 -6.89 -6.27
CA ASP A 27 0.33 -5.44 -6.15
C ASP A 27 -0.99 -4.96 -6.75
N SER A 28 -2.07 -5.07 -5.96
CA SER A 28 -3.44 -4.77 -6.37
C SER A 28 -3.64 -3.28 -6.65
N VAL A 29 -2.64 -2.46 -6.35
CA VAL A 29 -2.69 -1.02 -6.46
C VAL A 29 -1.43 -0.51 -7.17
N SER A 30 -1.64 0.11 -8.32
CA SER A 30 -0.61 0.66 -9.20
C SER A 30 -0.87 2.14 -9.47
N VAL A 31 0.18 2.94 -9.57
CA VAL A 31 0.13 4.32 -10.06
C VAL A 31 0.21 4.29 -11.57
N VAL A 32 -0.80 4.85 -12.24
CA VAL A 32 -0.79 5.01 -13.70
C VAL A 32 -0.18 6.36 -14.04
N LEU A 33 0.92 6.34 -14.78
CA LEU A 33 1.57 7.54 -15.30
C LEU A 33 0.83 8.05 -16.55
N GLN A 34 0.95 9.34 -16.88
CA GLN A 34 0.36 9.95 -18.08
C GLN A 34 0.79 9.28 -19.39
N GLY A 35 1.92 8.55 -19.40
CA GLY A 35 2.35 7.71 -20.52
C GLY A 35 1.67 6.34 -20.62
N GLY A 36 0.60 6.09 -19.85
CA GLY A 36 -0.13 4.83 -19.82
C GLY A 36 0.58 3.67 -19.10
N ARG A 37 1.75 3.93 -18.49
CA ARG A 37 2.51 2.92 -17.74
C ARG A 37 1.98 2.84 -16.31
N ALA A 38 1.65 1.62 -15.88
CA ALA A 38 1.31 1.33 -14.49
C ALA A 38 2.57 0.90 -13.73
N ILE A 39 2.82 1.51 -12.57
CA ILE A 39 3.91 1.14 -11.67
C ILE A 39 3.29 0.69 -10.35
N PRO A 40 3.63 -0.49 -9.81
CA PRO A 40 3.10 -0.94 -8.52
C PRO A 40 3.51 0.02 -7.40
N LEU A 41 2.59 0.30 -6.48
CA LEU A 41 2.86 1.22 -5.35
C LEU A 41 4.01 0.74 -4.46
N SER A 42 4.16 -0.57 -4.32
CA SER A 42 5.23 -1.24 -3.57
C SER A 42 6.64 -0.91 -4.05
N ALA A 43 6.77 -0.47 -5.31
CA ALA A 43 8.04 -0.08 -5.92
C ALA A 43 8.32 1.43 -5.89
N LEU A 44 7.43 2.19 -5.26
CA LEU A 44 7.47 3.64 -5.24
C LEU A 44 7.58 4.17 -3.81
N THR A 45 8.40 5.20 -3.65
CA THR A 45 8.40 6.05 -2.46
C THR A 45 8.13 7.48 -2.88
N LEU A 46 7.44 8.23 -2.01
CA LEU A 46 7.18 9.65 -2.22
C LEU A 46 8.24 10.44 -1.45
N GLU A 47 9.11 11.12 -2.19
CA GLU A 47 10.11 12.05 -1.65
C GLU A 47 9.74 13.48 -2.06
N GLY A 48 9.15 14.23 -1.13
CA GLY A 48 8.65 15.58 -1.39
C GLY A 48 7.54 15.60 -2.43
N ASP A 49 7.84 16.10 -3.63
CA ASP A 49 6.93 16.17 -4.78
C ASP A 49 7.34 15.24 -5.94
N LYS A 50 8.16 14.23 -5.65
CA LYS A 50 8.63 13.24 -6.63
C LYS A 50 8.33 11.81 -6.17
N LEU A 51 7.90 10.99 -7.12
CA LEU A 51 7.80 9.55 -6.99
C LEU A 51 9.15 8.95 -7.36
N VAL A 52 9.84 8.34 -6.41
CA VAL A 52 11.13 7.69 -6.59
C VAL A 52 10.91 6.19 -6.68
N ILE A 53 11.47 5.58 -7.72
CA ILE A 53 11.43 4.13 -7.88
C ILE A 53 12.50 3.50 -7.00
N THR A 54 12.09 2.64 -6.07
CA THR A 54 13.01 1.97 -5.14
C THR A 54 13.38 0.56 -5.61
N THR A 55 12.51 -0.10 -6.38
CA THR A 55 12.75 -1.42 -6.95
C THR A 55 12.64 -1.39 -8.46
N ALA A 56 13.49 -2.17 -9.14
CA ALA A 56 13.49 -2.24 -10.59
C ALA A 56 12.18 -2.88 -11.08
N VAL A 57 11.36 -2.13 -11.81
CA VAL A 57 10.12 -2.61 -12.41
C VAL A 57 10.04 -2.14 -13.86
N ASP A 58 9.70 -3.05 -14.79
CA ASP A 58 9.41 -2.76 -16.20
C ASP A 58 10.36 -1.75 -16.88
N ARG A 59 11.65 -2.10 -16.92
CA ARG A 59 12.74 -1.30 -17.54
C ARG A 59 13.02 0.04 -16.86
N LEU A 60 12.54 0.25 -15.64
CA LEU A 60 12.86 1.41 -14.82
C LEU A 60 13.96 1.04 -13.82
N THR A 61 14.97 1.89 -13.72
CA THR A 61 16.08 1.70 -12.79
C THR A 61 15.73 2.28 -11.42
N PRO A 62 16.10 1.60 -10.32
CA PRO A 62 16.04 2.18 -8.99
C PRO A 62 16.74 3.55 -8.94
N GLY A 63 16.13 4.52 -8.26
CA GLY A 63 16.60 5.92 -8.19
C GLY A 63 16.03 6.84 -9.27
N GLN A 64 15.27 6.31 -10.24
CA GLN A 64 14.56 7.16 -11.19
C GLN A 64 13.42 7.90 -10.48
N SER A 65 13.37 9.22 -10.65
CA SER A 65 12.35 10.07 -10.04
C SER A 65 11.41 10.64 -11.10
N PHE A 66 10.11 10.60 -10.80
CA PHE A 66 9.04 11.18 -11.60
C PHE A 66 8.37 12.29 -10.80
N GLY A 67 8.12 13.44 -11.41
CA GLY A 67 7.31 14.47 -10.75
C GLY A 67 5.88 13.97 -10.52
N LEU A 68 5.21 14.43 -9.46
CA LEU A 68 3.81 14.08 -9.18
C LEU A 68 2.86 14.38 -10.35
N ASN A 69 3.16 15.39 -11.17
CA ASN A 69 2.40 15.71 -12.38
C ASN A 69 2.38 14.59 -13.43
N ALA A 70 3.36 13.68 -13.38
CA ALA A 70 3.40 12.53 -14.27
C ALA A 70 2.41 11.43 -13.84
N ALA A 71 1.92 11.45 -12.59
CA ALA A 71 0.90 10.51 -12.12
C ALA A 71 -0.50 11.00 -12.52
N SER A 72 -1.24 10.16 -13.26
CA SER A 72 -2.61 10.45 -13.67
C SER A 72 -3.60 10.07 -12.57
N HIS A 73 -3.60 8.80 -12.18
CA HIS A 73 -4.51 8.24 -11.18
C HIS A 73 -3.93 6.97 -10.57
N ILE A 74 -4.55 6.52 -9.49
CA ILE A 74 -4.27 5.21 -8.90
C ILE A 74 -5.28 4.21 -9.44
N TYR A 75 -4.76 3.10 -9.96
CA TYR A 75 -5.55 1.94 -10.35
C TYR A 75 -5.45 0.91 -9.24
N GLY A 76 -6.58 0.51 -8.67
CA GLY A 76 -6.61 -0.55 -7.68
C GLY A 76 -7.95 -0.61 -6.96
N GLU A 77 -8.23 -1.76 -6.36
CA GLU A 77 -9.43 -1.93 -5.54
C GLU A 77 -9.25 -1.24 -4.18
N ARG A 78 -10.36 -0.73 -3.65
CA ARG A 78 -10.38 -0.15 -2.31
C ARG A 78 -10.10 -1.25 -1.28
N PRO A 79 -9.14 -1.08 -0.36
CA PRO A 79 -8.81 -2.10 0.64
C PRO A 79 -10.05 -2.50 1.46
N PRO A 80 -10.49 -3.77 1.45
CA PRO A 80 -11.64 -4.22 2.24
C PRO A 80 -11.40 -4.08 3.75
N GLU A 81 -10.14 -4.05 4.17
CA GLU A 81 -9.69 -3.81 5.55
C GLU A 81 -10.11 -2.44 6.06
N LEU A 82 -10.22 -1.42 5.19
CA LEU A 82 -10.67 -0.09 5.58
C LEU A 82 -12.12 -0.11 6.08
N ASN A 83 -13.02 -0.79 5.37
CA ASN A 83 -14.41 -0.94 5.81
C ASN A 83 -14.50 -1.72 7.12
N LYS A 84 -13.69 -2.77 7.29
CA LYS A 84 -13.60 -3.54 8.54
C LYS A 84 -13.10 -2.68 9.70
N ALA A 85 -12.08 -1.85 9.46
CA ALA A 85 -11.53 -0.95 10.46
C ALA A 85 -12.54 0.11 10.89
N ILE A 86 -13.30 0.69 9.95
CA ILE A 86 -14.40 1.62 10.26
C ILE A 86 -15.45 0.92 11.13
N ALA A 87 -15.85 -0.31 10.78
CA ALA A 87 -16.79 -1.07 11.59
C ALA A 87 -16.26 -1.34 13.01
N LEU A 88 -14.98 -1.66 13.17
CA LEU A 88 -14.35 -1.82 14.48
C LEU A 88 -14.34 -0.52 15.28
N LEU A 89 -14.04 0.60 14.63
CA LEU A 89 -14.04 1.93 15.24
C LEU A 89 -15.43 2.31 15.76
N LEU A 90 -16.49 2.03 14.99
CA LEU A 90 -17.88 2.25 15.41
C LEU A 90 -18.33 1.37 16.58
N ASN A 91 -17.62 0.27 16.84
CA ASN A 91 -17.86 -0.64 17.96
C ASN A 91 -16.88 -0.39 19.13
N ASP A 92 -16.29 0.81 19.22
CA ASP A 92 -15.34 1.21 20.26
C ASP A 92 -14.05 0.36 20.34
N LYS A 93 -13.72 -0.33 19.24
CA LYS A 93 -12.49 -1.15 19.13
C LYS A 93 -11.40 -0.41 18.38
N ALA A 94 -11.02 0.77 18.87
CA ALA A 94 -10.04 1.64 18.23
C ALA A 94 -8.68 0.97 18.02
N ASP A 95 -8.22 0.14 18.95
CA ASP A 95 -6.96 -0.61 18.83
C ASP A 95 -6.97 -1.63 17.69
N ALA A 96 -8.04 -2.40 17.59
CA ALA A 96 -8.19 -3.38 16.51
C ALA A 96 -8.36 -2.68 15.15
N ALA A 97 -9.03 -1.52 15.14
CA ALA A 97 -9.12 -0.70 13.94
C ALA A 97 -7.75 -0.19 13.49
N LEU A 98 -6.92 0.33 14.40
CA LEU A 98 -5.56 0.78 14.09
C LEU A 98 -4.68 -0.34 13.54
N GLY A 99 -4.78 -1.55 14.09
CA GLY A 99 -4.06 -2.73 13.56
C GLY A 99 -4.40 -3.08 12.10
N LEU A 100 -5.56 -2.66 11.60
CA LEU A 100 -5.94 -2.79 10.19
C LEU A 100 -5.57 -1.56 9.36
N LEU A 101 -5.56 -0.36 9.95
CA LEU A 101 -5.32 0.90 9.24
C LEU A 101 -3.83 1.18 9.03
N GLU A 102 -2.98 0.89 10.01
CA GLU A 102 -1.54 1.17 9.95
C GLU A 102 -0.86 0.51 8.73
N PRO A 103 -1.11 -0.79 8.42
CA PRO A 103 -0.53 -1.40 7.21
C PRO A 103 -0.96 -0.71 5.91
N ILE A 104 -2.21 -0.25 5.85
CA ILE A 104 -2.75 0.46 4.68
C ILE A 104 -2.08 1.83 4.55
N LEU A 105 -1.87 2.53 5.67
CA LEU A 105 -1.16 3.81 5.67
C LEU A 105 0.26 3.67 5.14
N ASP A 106 0.97 2.63 5.55
CA ASP A 106 2.35 2.39 5.10
C ASP A 106 2.39 2.00 3.62
N GLN A 107 1.53 1.06 3.20
CA GLN A 107 1.46 0.59 1.81
C GLN A 107 1.07 1.69 0.83
N HIS A 108 0.12 2.56 1.22
CA HIS A 108 -0.40 3.60 0.34
C HIS A 108 0.28 4.96 0.55
N LYS A 109 1.31 5.07 1.40
CA LYS A 109 1.98 6.36 1.70
C LYS A 109 2.50 7.06 0.46
N ALA A 110 3.09 6.32 -0.47
CA ALA A 110 3.60 6.86 -1.73
C ALA A 110 2.50 7.48 -2.61
N SER A 111 1.25 7.09 -2.38
CA SER A 111 0.08 7.50 -3.14
C SER A 111 -0.63 8.75 -2.55
N ALA A 112 -0.20 9.23 -1.37
CA ALA A 112 -0.88 10.24 -0.57
C ALA A 112 -1.25 11.54 -1.33
N LYS A 113 -0.38 11.97 -2.25
CA LYS A 113 -0.56 13.20 -3.04
C LYS A 113 -1.20 12.98 -4.42
N ILE A 114 -1.52 11.74 -4.78
CA ILE A 114 -2.08 11.37 -6.09
C ILE A 114 -3.61 11.31 -6.00
N PRO A 115 -4.38 11.79 -6.99
CA PRO A 115 -5.83 11.68 -7.00
C PRO A 115 -6.33 10.23 -6.98
N GLY A 116 -7.45 10.00 -6.29
CA GLY A 116 -8.07 8.68 -6.19
C GLY A 116 -7.35 7.73 -5.23
N ASN A 117 -6.47 8.25 -4.37
CA ASN A 117 -5.78 7.42 -3.38
C ASN A 117 -6.68 6.99 -2.23
N PHE A 118 -6.37 5.81 -1.68
CA PHE A 118 -6.99 5.29 -0.46
C PHE A 118 -6.27 5.76 0.80
N TRP A 119 -5.07 6.34 0.67
CA TRP A 119 -4.28 6.80 1.81
C TRP A 119 -4.98 7.89 2.61
N LEU A 120 -5.53 8.91 1.95
CA LEU A 120 -6.20 10.03 2.63
C LEU A 120 -7.46 9.60 3.38
N GLU A 121 -8.20 8.65 2.82
CA GLU A 121 -9.37 8.10 3.49
C GLU A 121 -8.94 7.33 4.75
N THR A 122 -7.99 6.41 4.61
CA THR A 122 -7.40 5.66 5.72
C THR A 122 -6.81 6.59 6.78
N ALA A 123 -6.11 7.65 6.38
CA ALA A 123 -5.48 8.61 7.29
C ALA A 123 -6.52 9.38 8.11
N ARG A 124 -7.65 9.75 7.51
CA ARG A 124 -8.76 10.39 8.24
C ARG A 124 -9.38 9.44 9.27
N VAL A 125 -9.59 8.18 8.91
CA VAL A 125 -10.13 7.17 9.85
C VAL A 125 -9.12 6.90 10.98
N ALA A 126 -7.84 6.77 10.65
CA ALA A 126 -6.77 6.57 11.64
C ALA A 126 -6.62 7.79 12.57
N LEU A 127 -6.76 9.01 12.05
CA LEU A 127 -6.77 10.23 12.87
C LEU A 127 -7.88 10.19 13.92
N ILE A 128 -9.10 9.79 13.53
CA ILE A 128 -10.21 9.63 14.48
C ILE A 128 -9.86 8.54 15.51
N ALA A 129 -9.34 7.39 15.07
CA ALA A 129 -8.96 6.31 15.97
C ALA A 129 -7.89 6.72 16.99
N TYR A 130 -6.82 7.40 16.58
CA TYR A 130 -5.82 7.94 17.50
C TYR A 130 -6.38 9.03 18.42
N SER A 131 -7.34 9.83 17.95
CA SER A 131 -7.97 10.87 18.77
C SER A 131 -8.84 10.26 19.88
N LEU A 132 -9.60 9.21 19.59
CA LEU A 132 -10.37 8.46 20.60
C LEU A 132 -9.46 7.82 21.65
N LYS A 133 -8.24 7.44 21.26
CA LYS A 133 -7.20 6.91 22.16
C LYS A 133 -6.40 7.99 22.90
N ALA A 134 -6.74 9.27 22.77
CA ALA A 134 -5.98 10.40 23.32
C ALA A 134 -4.50 10.44 22.88
N ASN A 135 -4.15 9.84 21.72
CA ASN A 135 -2.81 9.87 21.17
C ASN A 135 -2.62 11.14 20.32
N THR A 136 -2.41 12.26 21.01
CA THR A 136 -2.31 13.60 20.42
C THR A 136 -1.09 13.75 19.49
N SER A 137 -0.02 13.00 19.74
CA SER A 137 1.18 12.99 18.90
C SER A 137 0.86 12.44 17.51
N LYS A 138 0.28 11.23 17.44
CA LYS A 138 -0.06 10.60 16.16
C LYS A 138 -1.19 11.30 15.43
N SER A 139 -2.19 11.83 16.15
CA SER A 139 -3.27 12.61 15.52
C SER A 139 -2.75 13.91 14.91
N SER A 140 -1.81 14.60 15.56
CA SER A 140 -1.18 15.81 15.03
C SER A 140 -0.30 15.51 13.81
N GLU A 141 0.52 14.44 13.90
CA GLU A 141 1.36 13.97 12.80
C GLU A 141 0.52 13.67 11.54
N LEU A 142 -0.55 12.87 11.69
CA LEU A 142 -1.46 12.57 10.59
C LEU A 142 -2.22 13.81 10.12
N GLY A 143 -2.63 14.69 11.03
CA GLY A 143 -3.30 15.95 10.68
C GLY A 143 -2.46 16.82 9.74
N SER A 144 -1.15 16.95 10.02
CA SER A 144 -0.21 17.63 9.13
C SER A 144 -0.11 16.94 7.78
N GLN A 145 0.08 15.61 7.76
CA GLN A 145 0.24 14.87 6.51
C GLN A 145 -1.02 14.93 5.63
N ILE A 146 -2.22 14.90 6.22
CA ILE A 146 -3.49 15.10 5.51
C ILE A 146 -3.59 16.51 4.93
N SER A 147 -3.19 17.52 5.71
CA SER A 147 -3.17 18.92 5.28
C SER A 147 -2.19 19.15 4.13
N ASP A 148 -1.06 18.45 4.08
CA ASP A 148 -0.08 18.57 3.01
C ASP A 148 -0.52 17.83 1.73
N ALA A 149 -1.30 16.76 1.86
CA ALA A 149 -1.80 15.95 0.74
C ALA A 149 -3.07 16.52 0.08
N SER A 150 -3.94 17.18 0.86
CA SER A 150 -5.24 17.71 0.40
C SER A 150 -5.18 18.85 -0.66
N PRO A 151 -4.19 19.78 -0.67
CA PRO A 151 -4.14 20.91 -1.60
C PRO A 151 -4.04 20.49 -3.06
N LEU A 152 -3.42 19.34 -3.33
CA LEU A 152 -3.28 18.79 -4.69
C LEU A 152 -4.56 18.11 -5.19
N GLN A 153 -5.37 17.53 -4.30
CA GLN A 153 -6.64 16.90 -4.68
C GLN A 153 -7.76 17.91 -4.92
N ALA A 154 -7.80 19.03 -4.17
CA ALA A 154 -8.78 20.09 -4.38
C ALA A 154 -8.63 20.75 -5.77
N LYS A 155 -7.39 20.89 -6.26
CA LYS A 155 -7.09 21.49 -7.56
C LYS A 155 -7.61 20.68 -8.74
N ILE A 156 -7.72 19.36 -8.61
CA ILE A 156 -8.19 18.47 -9.68
C ILE A 156 -9.72 18.31 -9.67
N ARG A 157 -10.39 18.55 -8.53
CA ARG A 157 -11.86 18.51 -8.41
C ARG A 157 -12.58 19.66 -9.12
N LEU A 158 -11.86 20.67 -9.63
CA LEU A 158 -12.41 21.83 -10.33
C LEU A 158 -12.27 21.78 -11.86
N LEU A 159 -11.69 20.72 -12.42
CA LEU A 159 -11.80 20.53 -13.87
C LEU A 159 -13.18 19.92 -14.17
N PRO A 160 -14.04 20.58 -14.96
CA PRO A 160 -15.31 20.02 -15.34
C PRO A 160 -15.05 18.70 -16.04
N PHE A 161 -15.60 17.63 -15.49
CA PHE A 161 -15.75 16.34 -16.12
C PHE A 161 -16.57 16.54 -17.40
N GLN A 162 -15.91 16.93 -18.49
CA GLN A 162 -16.50 16.98 -19.83
C GLN A 162 -16.86 15.55 -20.20
N ARG A 163 -18.11 15.18 -19.90
CA ARG A 163 -18.77 14.05 -20.54
C ARG A 163 -18.89 14.42 -22.02
N HIS A 164 -18.06 13.82 -22.86
CA HIS A 164 -18.36 13.76 -24.29
C HIS A 164 -19.53 12.79 -24.46
N CYS A 165 -20.69 13.35 -24.76
CA CYS A 165 -21.70 12.70 -25.61
C CYS A 165 -21.20 12.72 -27.05
#